data_AF-A0A414KX33-F1
#
_entry.id   AF-A0A414KX33-F1
#
_cell.length_a   1.000
_cell.length_b   1.000
_cell.length_c   1.000
_cell.angle_alpha   90.00
_cell.angle_beta   90.00
_cell.angle_gamma   90.00
#
_symmetry.space_group_name_H-M   'P 1'
#
loop_
_entity.id
_entity.type
_entity.pdbx_description
1 polymer ?
#
loop_
_entity_poly.entity_id
_entity_poly.type
_entity_poly.pdbx_seq_one_letter_code
_entity_poly.pdbx_strand_id
1 'polypeptide(L)'
;MTKRKKKRMSEKMRRYNLSLQRPQEKLRQRAIESERMRKEREPEERWKKWKKWLGLADFTEYDGPFPFLLCAFFFLVIFFGGISLCVLGLFKYPYKIQVMNVLYGIFFTILSAKALIVFYPVIKAAILYFFKDKKK
;
A
#
# COMPACT_ATOMS: atom_id res chain seq x y z
N MET A 1 -11.10 -52.19 54.70
CA MET A 1 -10.66 -50.78 54.55
C MET A 1 -11.78 -49.87 55.09
N THR A 2 -11.51 -48.93 56.02
CA THR A 2 -12.57 -48.11 56.63
C THR A 2 -13.07 -46.98 55.71
N LYS A 3 -14.36 -46.61 55.79
CA LYS A 3 -14.99 -45.56 54.95
C LYS A 3 -14.18 -44.25 54.91
N ARG A 4 -13.57 -43.86 56.04
CA ARG A 4 -12.71 -42.67 56.15
C ARG A 4 -11.46 -42.74 55.27
N LYS A 5 -10.84 -43.92 55.13
CA LYS A 5 -9.62 -44.10 54.31
C LYS A 5 -9.94 -43.97 52.81
N LYS A 6 -11.08 -44.51 52.36
CA LYS A 6 -11.57 -44.38 50.98
C LYS A 6 -11.85 -42.92 50.58
N LYS A 7 -12.42 -42.13 51.51
CA LYS A 7 -12.68 -40.70 51.28
C LYS A 7 -11.38 -39.90 51.09
N ARG A 8 -10.36 -40.14 51.91
CA ARG A 8 -9.05 -39.46 51.76
C ARG A 8 -8.33 -39.78 50.45
N MET A 9 -8.40 -41.03 49.99
CA MET A 9 -7.78 -41.42 48.71
C MET A 9 -8.51 -40.79 47.51
N SER A 10 -9.85 -40.78 47.52
CA SER A 10 -10.64 -40.13 46.46
C SER A 10 -10.34 -38.63 46.38
N GLU A 11 -10.21 -37.97 47.52
CA GLU A 11 -9.91 -36.54 47.57
C GLU A 11 -8.48 -36.22 47.10
N LYS A 12 -7.51 -37.09 47.41
CA LYS A 12 -6.14 -37.00 46.88
C LYS A 12 -6.12 -37.17 45.36
N MET A 13 -6.89 -38.13 44.84
CA MET A 13 -7.02 -38.37 43.40
C MET A 13 -7.66 -37.17 42.67
N ARG A 14 -8.68 -36.55 43.29
CA ARG A 14 -9.32 -35.35 42.76
C ARG A 14 -8.35 -34.17 42.68
N ARG A 15 -7.55 -33.92 43.72
CA ARG A 15 -6.53 -32.86 43.73
C ARG A 15 -5.45 -33.11 42.67
N TYR A 16 -5.04 -34.37 42.51
CA TYR A 16 -4.06 -34.75 41.49
C TYR A 16 -4.58 -34.51 40.07
N ASN A 17 -5.83 -34.90 39.76
CA ASN A 17 -6.45 -34.62 38.47
C ASN A 17 -6.59 -33.10 38.20
N LEU A 18 -7.00 -32.33 39.21
CA LEU A 18 -7.05 -30.86 39.10
C LEU A 18 -5.67 -30.24 38.86
N SER A 19 -4.60 -30.78 39.46
CA SER A 19 -3.23 -30.31 39.20
C SER A 19 -2.70 -30.66 37.82
N LEU A 20 -3.17 -31.75 37.20
CA LEU A 20 -2.81 -32.14 35.83
C LEU A 20 -3.58 -31.36 34.76
N GLN A 21 -4.79 -30.89 35.08
CA GLN A 21 -5.64 -30.16 34.14
C GLN A 21 -5.18 -28.70 33.93
N ARG A 22 -4.71 -28.03 34.98
CA ARG A 22 -4.23 -26.63 34.91
C ARG A 22 -3.04 -26.41 33.94
N PRO A 23 -2.01 -27.27 33.90
CA PRO A 23 -0.93 -27.16 32.92
C PRO A 23 -1.42 -27.31 31.49
N GLN A 24 -2.35 -28.24 31.23
CA GLN A 24 -2.87 -28.46 29.88
C GLN A 24 -3.71 -27.29 29.38
N GLU A 25 -4.54 -26.69 30.24
CA GLU A 25 -5.30 -25.48 29.89
C GLU A 25 -4.39 -24.29 29.59
N LYS A 26 -3.33 -24.08 30.39
CA LYS A 26 -2.34 -23.03 30.14
C LYS A 26 -1.58 -23.23 28.83
N LEU A 27 -1.22 -24.47 28.48
CA LEU A 27 -0.57 -24.78 27.21
C LEU A 27 -1.51 -24.55 26.02
N ARG A 28 -2.78 -24.93 26.13
CA ARG A 28 -3.80 -24.64 25.11
C ARG A 28 -4.00 -23.14 24.92
N GLN A 29 -4.06 -22.37 26.01
CA GLN A 29 -4.17 -20.91 25.92
C GLN A 29 -2.97 -20.28 25.22
N ARG A 30 -1.74 -20.71 25.56
CA ARG A 30 -0.52 -20.22 24.88
C ARG A 30 -0.49 -20.60 23.40
N ALA A 31 -0.96 -21.80 23.03
CA ALA A 31 -1.06 -22.21 21.64
C ALA A 31 -2.03 -21.31 20.86
N ILE A 32 -3.23 -21.05 21.42
CA ILE A 32 -4.23 -20.16 20.81
C ILE A 32 -3.70 -18.72 20.68
N GLU A 33 -3.01 -18.22 21.71
CA GLU A 33 -2.40 -16.90 21.70
C GLU A 33 -1.29 -16.81 20.64
N SER A 34 -0.45 -17.84 20.53
CA SER A 34 0.60 -17.90 19.50
C SER A 34 0.04 -18.00 18.08
N GLU A 35 -1.07 -18.72 17.87
CA GLU A 35 -1.76 -18.77 16.57
C GLU A 35 -2.38 -17.41 16.20
N ARG A 36 -2.92 -16.67 17.18
CA ARG A 36 -3.41 -15.30 16.94
C ARG A 36 -2.27 -14.36 16.55
N MET A 37 -1.18 -14.38 17.30
CA MET A 37 0.01 -13.57 17.00
C MET A 37 0.59 -13.91 15.62
N ARG A 38 0.51 -15.17 15.19
CA ARG A 38 0.94 -15.59 13.84
C ARG A 38 -0.03 -15.09 12.75
N LYS A 39 -1.34 -15.23 12.95
CA LYS A 39 -2.36 -14.70 12.01
C LYS A 39 -2.29 -13.17 11.87
N GLU A 40 -1.90 -12.48 12.92
CA GLU A 40 -1.76 -11.02 12.91
C GLU A 40 -0.47 -10.56 12.19
N ARG A 41 0.61 -11.35 12.27
CA ARG A 41 1.89 -11.09 11.55
C ARG A 41 1.89 -11.55 10.10
N GLU A 42 1.11 -12.57 9.74
CA GLU A 42 1.02 -13.06 8.36
C GLU A 42 0.69 -11.99 7.31
N PRO A 43 -0.30 -11.08 7.49
CA PRO A 43 -0.57 -10.04 6.50
C PRO A 43 0.60 -9.07 6.35
N GLU A 44 1.27 -8.69 7.45
CA GLU A 44 2.44 -7.79 7.39
C GLU A 44 3.65 -8.46 6.74
N GLU A 45 3.93 -9.71 7.06
CA GLU A 45 5.04 -10.47 6.46
C GLU A 45 4.78 -10.76 4.99
N ARG A 46 3.53 -11.09 4.63
CA ARG A 46 3.11 -11.28 3.24
C ARG A 46 3.22 -9.98 2.45
N TRP A 47 2.84 -8.85 3.05
CA TRP A 47 3.00 -7.52 2.48
C TRP A 47 4.47 -7.13 2.32
N LYS A 48 5.33 -7.41 3.32
CA LYS A 48 6.78 -7.21 3.22
C LYS A 48 7.43 -8.07 2.15
N LYS A 49 7.03 -9.34 2.01
CA LYS A 49 7.48 -10.22 0.92
C LYS A 49 7.00 -9.71 -0.44
N TRP A 50 5.74 -9.29 -0.55
CA TRP A 50 5.19 -8.67 -1.76
C TRP A 50 5.97 -7.41 -2.14
N LYS A 51 6.24 -6.51 -1.21
CA LYS A 51 7.10 -5.33 -1.42
C LYS A 51 8.50 -5.71 -1.88
N LYS A 52 9.12 -6.72 -1.24
CA LYS A 52 10.46 -7.18 -1.65
C LYS A 52 10.46 -7.81 -3.05
N TRP A 53 9.40 -8.54 -3.41
CA TRP A 53 9.25 -9.16 -4.74
C TRP A 53 9.01 -8.13 -5.85
N LEU A 54 8.26 -7.07 -5.55
CA LEU A 54 8.04 -5.93 -6.46
C LEU A 54 9.29 -5.05 -6.65
N GLY A 55 10.41 -5.33 -5.98
CA GLY A 55 11.54 -4.40 -5.93
C GLY A 55 11.22 -3.09 -5.20
N LEU A 56 10.06 -3.01 -4.52
CA LEU A 56 9.64 -1.83 -3.76
C LEU A 56 10.57 -1.50 -2.60
N ALA A 57 11.44 -2.43 -2.17
CA ALA A 57 12.47 -2.16 -1.18
C ALA A 57 13.55 -1.17 -1.69
N ASP A 58 13.84 -1.20 -3.00
CA ASP A 58 14.73 -0.21 -3.64
C ASP A 58 13.95 1.08 -3.97
N PHE A 59 12.63 0.98 -4.23
CA PHE A 59 11.78 2.16 -4.44
C PHE A 59 11.35 2.86 -3.15
N THR A 60 11.43 2.24 -1.97
CA THR A 60 11.07 2.91 -0.70
C THR A 60 11.98 4.11 -0.40
N GLU A 61 13.19 4.15 -0.96
CA GLU A 61 14.07 5.32 -0.90
C GLU A 61 13.58 6.47 -1.80
N TYR A 62 12.75 6.15 -2.79
CA TYR A 62 12.18 7.07 -3.80
C TYR A 62 10.64 7.24 -3.68
N ASP A 63 9.99 6.63 -2.68
CA ASP A 63 8.53 6.58 -2.48
C ASP A 63 7.91 7.98 -2.28
N GLY A 64 8.74 8.99 -1.99
CA GLY A 64 8.31 10.37 -1.81
C GLY A 64 8.07 11.12 -3.14
N PRO A 65 9.11 11.41 -3.94
CA PRO A 65 8.97 12.29 -5.11
C PRO A 65 8.73 11.57 -6.44
N PHE A 66 9.08 10.28 -6.57
CA PHE A 66 9.03 9.54 -7.83
C PHE A 66 7.64 9.48 -8.49
N PRO A 67 6.54 9.14 -7.77
CA PRO A 67 5.22 9.11 -8.39
C PRO A 67 4.76 10.50 -8.87
N PHE A 68 5.17 11.58 -8.19
CA PHE A 68 4.82 12.95 -8.61
C PHE A 68 5.61 13.41 -9.83
N LEU A 69 6.91 13.06 -9.91
CA LEU A 69 7.74 13.33 -11.08
C LEU A 69 7.23 12.55 -12.30
N LEU A 70 6.87 11.28 -12.11
CA LEU A 70 6.27 10.46 -13.16
C LEU A 70 4.95 11.07 -13.64
N CYS A 71 4.10 11.53 -12.71
CA CYS A 71 2.84 12.18 -13.03
C CYS A 71 3.05 13.49 -13.82
N ALA A 72 4.00 14.33 -13.41
CA ALA A 72 4.37 15.54 -14.12
C ALA A 72 4.87 15.25 -15.55
N PHE A 73 5.69 14.20 -15.72
CA PHE A 73 6.14 13.74 -17.04
C PHE A 73 4.98 13.25 -17.90
N PHE A 74 4.04 12.50 -17.34
CA PHE A 74 2.83 12.06 -18.04
C PHE A 74 1.98 13.23 -18.54
N PHE A 75 1.74 14.25 -17.70
CA PHE A 75 1.03 15.45 -18.13
C PHE A 75 1.77 16.22 -19.23
N LEU A 76 3.10 16.27 -19.15
CA LEU A 76 3.93 16.88 -20.18
C LEU A 76 3.77 16.15 -21.53
N VAL A 77 3.79 14.82 -21.53
CA VAL A 77 3.57 13.99 -22.74
C VAL A 77 2.18 14.22 -23.32
N ILE A 78 1.14 14.28 -22.48
CA ILE A 78 -0.24 14.57 -22.91
C ILE A 78 -0.34 15.97 -23.52
N PHE A 79 0.34 16.96 -22.92
CA PHE A 79 0.38 18.32 -23.42
C PHE A 79 1.02 18.41 -24.81
N PHE A 80 2.20 17.80 -24.98
CA PHE A 80 2.85 17.74 -26.30
C PHE A 80 2.06 16.91 -27.31
N GLY A 81 1.38 15.86 -26.87
CA GLY A 81 0.46 15.07 -27.69
C GLY A 81 -0.72 15.91 -28.19
N GLY A 82 -1.30 16.75 -27.35
CA GLY A 82 -2.35 17.70 -27.72
C GLY A 82 -1.88 18.72 -28.75
N ILE A 83 -0.69 19.31 -28.58
CA ILE A 83 -0.08 20.21 -29.58
C ILE A 83 0.16 19.47 -30.91
N SER A 84 0.68 18.24 -30.84
CA SER A 84 0.94 17.43 -32.04
C SER A 84 -0.36 17.10 -32.79
N LEU A 85 -1.46 16.83 -32.06
CA LEU A 85 -2.79 16.65 -32.64
C LEU A 85 -3.29 17.92 -33.33
N CYS A 86 -3.07 19.11 -32.75
CA CYS A 86 -3.38 20.38 -33.39
C CYS A 86 -2.60 20.54 -34.70
N VAL A 87 -1.29 20.30 -34.70
CA VAL A 87 -0.44 20.46 -35.89
C VAL A 87 -0.82 19.44 -36.98
N LEU A 88 -1.00 18.17 -36.63
CA LEU A 88 -1.43 17.13 -37.57
C LEU A 88 -2.83 17.40 -38.13
N GLY A 89 -3.75 17.86 -37.27
CA GLY A 89 -5.07 18.32 -37.68
C GLY A 89 -5.00 19.47 -38.69
N LEU A 90 -4.07 20.41 -38.49
CA LEU A 90 -3.92 21.58 -39.36
C LEU A 90 -3.39 21.25 -40.77
N PHE A 91 -2.45 20.29 -40.88
CA PHE A 91 -1.71 20.07 -42.13
C PHE A 91 -2.12 18.80 -42.90
N LYS A 92 -2.75 17.79 -42.27
CA LYS A 92 -2.78 16.43 -42.83
C LYS A 92 -4.17 15.84 -43.12
N TYR A 93 -5.26 16.42 -42.62
CA TYR A 93 -6.59 15.79 -42.68
C TYR A 93 -7.61 16.60 -43.48
N PRO A 94 -8.62 15.95 -44.10
CA PRO A 94 -9.71 16.64 -44.78
C PRO A 94 -10.52 17.51 -43.80
N TYR A 95 -11.11 18.60 -44.30
CA TYR A 95 -11.69 19.73 -43.53
C TYR A 95 -12.58 19.32 -42.34
N LYS A 96 -13.39 18.24 -42.46
CA LYS A 96 -14.25 17.74 -41.37
C LYS A 96 -13.48 17.08 -40.22
N ILE A 97 -12.43 16.32 -40.51
CA ILE A 97 -11.62 15.60 -39.51
C ILE A 97 -10.58 16.55 -38.89
N GLN A 98 -10.11 17.53 -39.67
CA GLN A 98 -9.24 18.61 -39.23
C GLN A 98 -9.83 19.40 -38.06
N VAL A 99 -11.08 19.87 -38.15
CA VAL A 99 -11.72 20.66 -37.08
C VAL A 99 -11.85 19.85 -35.79
N MET A 100 -12.24 18.58 -35.87
CA MET A 100 -12.37 17.71 -34.69
C MET A 100 -11.01 17.48 -34.00
N ASN A 101 -9.98 17.11 -34.76
CA ASN A 101 -8.64 16.86 -34.19
C ASN A 101 -8.00 18.11 -33.59
N VAL A 102 -8.20 19.28 -34.21
CA VAL A 102 -7.73 20.56 -33.67
C VAL A 102 -8.48 20.92 -32.39
N LEU A 103 -9.81 20.72 -32.34
CA LEU A 103 -10.63 21.00 -31.16
C LEU A 103 -10.22 20.10 -29.97
N TYR A 104 -10.05 18.79 -30.21
CA TYR A 104 -9.56 17.87 -29.18
C TYR A 104 -8.15 18.22 -28.73
N GLY A 105 -7.24 18.56 -29.63
CA GLY A 105 -5.88 18.99 -29.28
C GLY A 105 -5.86 20.23 -28.38
N ILE A 106 -6.72 21.22 -28.68
CA ILE A 106 -6.88 22.43 -27.85
C ILE A 106 -7.48 22.07 -26.48
N PHE A 107 -8.49 21.19 -26.44
CA PHE A 107 -9.10 20.77 -25.18
C PHE A 107 -8.11 20.02 -24.28
N PHE A 108 -7.34 19.08 -24.85
CA PHE A 108 -6.31 18.33 -24.14
C PHE A 108 -5.19 19.23 -23.62
N THR A 109 -4.75 20.21 -24.39
CA THR A 109 -3.71 21.15 -23.95
C THR A 109 -4.19 22.05 -22.81
N ILE A 110 -5.41 22.60 -22.89
CA ILE A 110 -5.99 23.43 -21.82
C ILE A 110 -6.23 22.61 -20.54
N LEU A 111 -6.81 21.42 -20.67
CA LEU A 111 -7.07 20.52 -19.54
C LEU A 111 -5.76 20.10 -18.86
N SER A 112 -4.76 19.72 -19.64
CA SER A 112 -3.43 19.37 -19.15
C SER A 112 -2.75 20.54 -18.44
N ALA A 113 -2.77 21.75 -19.02
CA ALA A 113 -2.19 22.93 -18.41
C ALA A 113 -2.87 23.29 -17.08
N LYS A 114 -4.21 23.23 -17.03
CA LYS A 114 -4.97 23.44 -15.79
C LYS A 114 -4.64 22.39 -14.73
N ALA A 115 -4.54 21.12 -15.12
CA ALA A 115 -4.11 20.06 -14.21
C ALA A 115 -2.70 20.33 -13.67
N LEU A 116 -1.75 20.70 -14.52
CA LEU A 116 -0.37 21.02 -14.12
C LEU A 116 -0.32 22.17 -13.10
N ILE A 117 -1.12 23.21 -13.29
CA ILE A 117 -1.22 24.36 -12.36
C ILE A 117 -1.76 23.91 -11.00
N VAL A 118 -2.79 23.06 -10.97
CA VAL A 118 -3.38 22.54 -9.73
C VAL A 118 -2.43 21.58 -9.01
N PHE A 119 -1.66 20.80 -9.76
CA PHE A 119 -0.66 19.87 -9.20
C PHE A 119 0.65 20.55 -8.78
N TYR A 120 0.95 21.74 -9.31
CA TYR A 120 2.17 22.51 -8.97
C TYR A 120 2.43 22.70 -7.47
N PRO A 121 1.46 23.14 -6.62
CA PRO A 121 1.69 23.26 -5.17
C PRO A 121 2.01 21.92 -4.50
N VAL A 122 1.43 20.82 -4.98
CA VAL A 122 1.68 19.46 -4.48
C VAL A 122 3.10 19.01 -4.85
N ILE A 123 3.50 19.22 -6.10
CA ILE A 123 4.86 18.93 -6.57
C ILE A 123 5.89 19.78 -5.81
N LYS A 124 5.61 21.07 -5.61
CA LYS A 124 6.47 21.98 -4.83
C LYS A 124 6.65 21.51 -3.38
N ALA A 125 5.57 21.07 -2.73
CA ALA A 125 5.62 20.52 -1.38
C ALA A 125 6.43 19.22 -1.31
N ALA A 126 6.26 18.32 -2.29
CA ALA A 126 7.02 17.08 -2.39
C ALA A 126 8.52 17.34 -2.60
N ILE A 127 8.88 18.28 -3.47
CA ILE A 127 10.27 18.70 -3.70
C ILE A 127 10.87 19.29 -2.41
N LEU A 128 10.14 20.19 -1.74
CA LEU A 128 10.61 20.83 -0.50
C LEU A 128 10.82 19.80 0.62
N TYR A 129 9.92 18.83 0.75
CA TYR A 129 10.04 17.71 1.68
C TYR A 129 11.33 16.92 1.42
N PHE A 130 11.61 16.59 0.16
CA PHE A 130 12.79 15.82 -0.22
C PHE A 130 14.11 16.57 0.02
N PHE A 131 14.17 17.87 -0.31
CA PHE A 131 15.36 18.68 -0.05
C PHE A 131 15.60 18.96 1.44
N LYS A 132 14.54 18.93 2.26
CA LYS A 132 14.65 19.08 3.71
C LYS A 132 15.24 17.84 4.38
N ASP A 133 14.95 16.65 3.84
CA ASP A 133 15.43 15.37 4.39
C ASP A 133 16.91 15.12 4.08
N LYS A 134 17.40 15.52 2.89
CA LYS A 134 18.83 15.43 2.51
C LYS A 134 19.79 16.37 3.27
N LYS A 135 19.27 17.28 4.09
CA LYS A 135 20.10 18.21 4.90
C LYS A 135 20.40 17.68 6.32
N LYS A 136 19.98 16.46 6.64
CA LYS A 136 20.31 15.75 7.88
C LYS A 136 21.32 14.64 7.61
#